data_AF-U3GAV8-F1
#
_entry.id   AF-U3GAV8-F1
#
_cell.length_a   1.000
_cell.length_b   1.000
_cell.length_c   1.000
_cell.angle_alpha   90.00
_cell.angle_beta   90.00
_cell.angle_gamma   90.00
#
_symmetry.space_group_name_H-M   'P 1'
#
loop_
_entity.id
_entity.type
_entity.pdbx_description
1 polymer ?
#
loop_
_entity_poly.entity_id
_entity_poly.type
_entity_poly.pdbx_seq_one_letter_code
_entity_poly.pdbx_strand_id
1 'polypeptide(L)'
;MLEFRSDPPQTMLVACLWSRWTKPGEKDLLSFAIITDDPPPEISEAGHDRFPVPIKEENIDARLNPESRDLAALDAIVDARPDLYYLHKLAS
;
A
#
# COMPACT_ATOMS: atom_id res chain seq x y z
N MET A 1 20.03 1.18 8.59
CA MET A 1 18.70 1.44 7.99
C MET A 1 18.82 1.18 6.50
N LEU A 2 17.87 0.47 5.89
CA LEU A 2 17.86 0.17 4.46
C LEU A 2 16.91 1.11 3.72
N GLU A 3 17.26 1.42 2.47
CA GLU A 3 16.40 2.13 1.53
C GLU A 3 16.11 1.19 0.34
N PHE A 4 14.83 1.06 -0.02
CA PHE A 4 14.37 0.26 -1.16
C PHE A 4 13.82 1.17 -2.26
N ARG A 5 14.16 0.87 -3.51
CA ARG A 5 13.64 1.58 -4.69
C ARG A 5 13.25 0.57 -5.76
N SER A 6 12.07 0.78 -6.35
CA SER A 6 11.65 0.01 -7.53
C SER A 6 12.62 0.24 -8.69
N ASP A 7 12.78 -0.79 -9.52
CA ASP A 7 13.52 -0.75 -10.77
C ASP A 7 12.62 -1.22 -11.92
N PRO A 8 12.23 -0.34 -12.86
CA PRO A 8 12.62 1.07 -12.96
C PRO A 8 12.01 1.94 -11.83
N PRO A 9 12.66 3.07 -11.48
CA PRO A 9 12.14 3.98 -10.47
C PRO A 9 10.75 4.51 -10.84
N GLN A 10 9.79 4.28 -9.95
CA GLN A 10 8.42 4.75 -10.11
C GLN A 10 7.76 5.05 -8.77
N THR A 11 6.75 5.91 -8.78
CA THR A 11 5.92 6.20 -7.60
C THR A 11 5.15 4.95 -7.20
N MET A 12 5.25 4.55 -5.94
CA MET A 12 4.49 3.43 -5.41
C MET A 12 3.13 3.92 -4.90
N LEU A 13 2.06 3.45 -5.54
CA LEU A 13 0.69 3.64 -5.09
C LEU A 13 0.36 2.51 -4.11
N VAL A 14 -0.08 2.83 -2.89
CA VAL A 14 -0.36 1.82 -1.86
C VAL A 14 -1.84 1.81 -1.49
N ALA A 15 -2.38 0.61 -1.27
CA ALA A 15 -3.75 0.47 -0.79
C ALA A 15 -3.83 0.88 0.69
N CYS A 16 -4.80 1.75 1.02
CA CYS A 16 -5.02 2.23 2.39
C CYS A 16 -6.49 2.11 2.82
N LEU A 17 -6.71 1.85 4.10
CA LEU A 17 -7.97 2.07 4.77
C LEU A 17 -7.90 3.41 5.51
N TRP A 18 -9.00 4.15 5.54
CA TRP A 18 -9.07 5.41 6.28
C TRP A 18 -10.25 5.42 7.24
N SER A 19 -10.14 6.22 8.29
CA SER A 19 -11.19 6.40 9.28
C SER A 19 -11.23 7.85 9.76
N ARG A 20 -12.44 8.32 10.03
CA ARG A 20 -12.70 9.58 10.72
C ARG A 20 -13.19 9.27 12.12
N TRP A 21 -12.46 9.72 13.11
CA TRP A 21 -12.86 9.66 14.50
C TRP A 21 -13.36 11.04 14.97
N THR A 22 -14.49 11.06 15.65
CA THR A 22 -15.14 12.28 16.14
C THR A 22 -15.46 12.16 17.63
N LYS A 23 -15.32 13.27 18.36
CA LYS A 23 -15.66 13.35 19.79
C LYS A 23 -16.18 14.76 20.12
N PRO A 24 -17.27 14.90 20.90
CA PRO A 24 -17.80 16.21 21.27
C PRO A 24 -16.75 17.10 21.94
N GLY A 25 -16.62 18.34 21.46
CA GLY A 25 -15.66 19.32 21.99
C GLY A 25 -14.22 19.14 21.49
N GLU A 26 -13.94 18.14 20.65
CA GLU A 26 -12.64 17.92 20.03
C GLU A 26 -12.71 18.09 18.50
N LYS A 27 -11.55 18.31 17.87
CA LYS A 27 -11.45 18.31 16.42
C LYS A 27 -11.50 16.87 15.92
N ASP A 28 -12.10 16.68 14.75
CA ASP A 28 -12.08 15.38 14.09
C ASP A 28 -10.65 14.95 13.76
N LEU A 29 -10.39 13.65 13.96
CA LEU A 29 -9.15 13.01 13.58
C LEU A 29 -9.38 12.18 12.32
N LEU A 30 -8.77 12.59 11.22
CA LEU A 30 -8.64 11.78 10.01
C LEU A 30 -7.37 10.94 10.13
N SER A 31 -7.52 9.64 9.96
CA SER A 31 -6.43 8.67 10.07
C SER A 31 -6.50 7.67 8.91
N PHE A 32 -5.36 7.05 8.61
CA PHE A 32 -5.30 5.97 7.63
C PHE A 32 -4.29 4.91 8.05
N ALA A 33 -4.44 3.72 7.49
CA ALA A 33 -3.55 2.59 7.65
C ALA A 33 -3.25 1.98 6.27
N ILE A 34 -1.99 1.62 6.03
CA ILE A 34 -1.54 0.97 4.81
C ILE A 34 -1.81 -0.53 4.92
N ILE A 35 -2.33 -1.13 3.86
CA ILE A 35 -2.47 -2.58 3.74
C ILE A 35 -1.10 -3.18 3.44
N THR A 36 -0.70 -4.16 4.23
CA THR A 36 0.57 -4.88 4.06
C THR A 36 0.31 -6.35 3.83
N ASP A 37 1.27 -7.02 3.22
CA ASP A 37 1.28 -8.47 3.05
C ASP A 37 2.72 -9.00 3.06
N ASP A 38 2.91 -10.27 2.74
CA ASP A 38 4.22 -10.90 2.60
C ASP A 38 5.09 -10.15 1.57
N PRO A 39 6.38 -9.95 1.89
CA PRO A 39 7.32 -9.24 1.02
C PRO A 39 7.72 -10.04 -0.23
N PRO A 40 8.08 -9.36 -1.34
CA PRO A 40 8.75 -10.02 -2.45
C PRO A 40 10.15 -10.53 -2.00
N PRO A 41 10.73 -11.52 -2.71
CA PRO A 41 11.93 -12.22 -2.27
C PRO A 41 13.07 -11.30 -1.86
N GLU A 42 13.40 -10.30 -2.66
CA GLU A 42 14.52 -9.38 -2.44
C GLU A 42 14.34 -8.46 -1.21
N ILE A 43 13.10 -8.24 -0.78
CA ILE A 43 12.77 -7.52 0.46
C ILE A 43 12.85 -8.47 1.66
N SER A 44 12.36 -9.70 1.49
CA SER A 44 12.39 -10.74 2.51
C SER A 44 13.83 -11.17 2.86
N GLU A 45 14.68 -11.32 1.85
CA GLU A 45 16.10 -11.66 1.96
C GLU A 45 16.90 -10.57 2.69
N ALA A 46 16.44 -9.32 2.59
CA ALA A 46 16.98 -8.19 3.34
C ALA A 46 16.52 -8.14 4.82
N GLY A 47 15.70 -9.11 5.25
CA GLY A 47 15.29 -9.31 6.65
C GLY A 47 13.94 -8.69 7.03
N HIS A 48 13.12 -8.26 6.07
CA HIS A 48 11.77 -7.75 6.32
C HIS A 48 10.72 -8.87 6.27
N ASP A 49 9.69 -8.77 7.10
CA ASP A 49 8.59 -9.74 7.21
C ASP A 49 7.26 -9.21 6.67
N ARG A 50 7.14 -7.91 6.42
CA ARG A 50 5.95 -7.24 5.89
C ARG A 50 6.30 -6.21 4.84
N PHE A 51 5.45 -6.08 3.83
CA PHE A 51 5.62 -5.15 2.72
C PHE A 51 4.32 -4.39 2.40
N PRO A 52 4.35 -3.07 2.17
CA PRO A 52 3.20 -2.32 1.66
C PRO A 52 2.73 -2.90 0.32
N VAL A 53 1.44 -3.20 0.18
CA VAL A 53 0.92 -3.75 -1.08
C VAL A 53 0.80 -2.63 -2.13
N PRO A 54 1.58 -2.68 -3.23
CA PRO A 54 1.42 -1.73 -4.31
C PRO A 54 0.17 -2.06 -5.12
N ILE A 55 -0.50 -1.03 -5.65
CA ILE A 55 -1.61 -1.16 -6.59
C ILE A 55 -1.23 -0.61 -7.96
N LYS A 56 -1.81 -1.20 -9.02
CA LYS A 56 -1.67 -0.69 -10.39
C LYS A 56 -2.41 0.63 -10.54
N GLU A 57 -1.85 1.53 -11.34
CA GLU A 57 -2.43 2.86 -11.60
C GLU A 57 -3.84 2.75 -12.22
N GLU A 58 -4.08 1.77 -13.11
CA GLU A 58 -5.40 1.54 -13.71
C GLU A 58 -6.50 1.18 -12.69
N ASN A 59 -6.14 0.77 -11.48
CA ASN A 59 -7.08 0.36 -10.44
C ASN A 59 -7.40 1.48 -9.43
N ILE A 60 -6.80 2.66 -9.53
CA ILE A 60 -7.01 3.77 -8.57
C ILE A 60 -8.49 4.15 -8.48
N ASP A 61 -9.13 4.42 -9.61
CA ASP A 61 -10.51 4.91 -9.64
C ASP A 61 -11.48 3.89 -9.05
N ALA A 62 -11.31 2.61 -9.42
CA ALA A 62 -12.10 1.52 -8.87
C ALA A 62 -11.90 1.39 -7.34
N ARG A 63 -10.67 1.60 -6.86
CA ARG A 63 -10.31 1.50 -5.45
C ARG A 63 -10.74 2.69 -4.60
N LEU A 64 -10.89 3.87 -5.20
CA LEU A 64 -11.35 5.10 -4.55
C LEU A 64 -12.86 5.34 -4.70
N ASN A 65 -13.57 4.53 -5.47
CA ASN A 65 -15.01 4.66 -5.68
C ASN A 65 -15.79 4.44 -4.36
N PRO A 66 -16.43 5.48 -3.79
CA PRO A 66 -17.15 5.39 -2.52
C PRO A 66 -18.43 4.56 -2.60
N GLU A 67 -18.98 4.36 -3.82
CA GLU A 67 -20.20 3.58 -4.05
C GLU A 67 -19.92 2.08 -4.19
N SER A 68 -18.64 1.67 -4.27
CA SER A 68 -18.26 0.28 -4.34
C SER A 68 -18.57 -0.43 -3.01
N ARG A 69 -19.50 -1.38 -3.04
CA ARG A 69 -19.80 -2.29 -1.93
C ARG A 69 -19.28 -3.71 -2.15
N ASP A 70 -18.60 -3.92 -3.27
CA ASP A 70 -18.06 -5.22 -3.64
C ASP A 70 -16.67 -5.39 -3.03
N LEU A 71 -16.64 -5.97 -1.83
CA LEU A 71 -15.39 -6.24 -1.13
C LEU A 71 -14.51 -7.23 -1.89
N ALA A 72 -15.09 -8.20 -2.60
CA ALA A 72 -14.33 -9.17 -3.38
C ALA A 72 -13.60 -8.51 -4.56
N ALA A 73 -14.23 -7.53 -5.20
CA ALA A 73 -13.58 -6.72 -6.23
C ALA A 73 -12.42 -5.87 -5.66
N LEU A 74 -12.58 -5.33 -4.44
CA LEU A 74 -11.50 -4.59 -3.77
C LEU A 74 -10.33 -5.49 -3.39
N ASP A 75 -10.60 -6.69 -2.87
CA ASP A 75 -9.57 -7.69 -2.56
C ASP A 75 -8.84 -8.14 -3.83
N ALA A 76 -9.57 -8.35 -4.94
CA ALA A 76 -8.96 -8.69 -6.23
C ALA A 76 -8.00 -7.59 -6.75
N ILE A 77 -8.27 -6.31 -6.47
CA ILE A 77 -7.33 -5.21 -6.79
C ILE A 77 -6.05 -5.32 -5.95
N VAL A 78 -6.17 -5.68 -4.67
CA VAL A 78 -5.02 -5.87 -3.76
C VAL A 78 -4.21 -7.11 -4.15
N ASP A 79 -4.85 -8.15 -4.68
CA ASP A 79 -4.18 -9.36 -5.17
C ASP A 79 -3.51 -9.15 -6.54
N ALA A 80 -4.10 -8.30 -7.40
CA ALA A 80 -3.57 -7.96 -8.72
C ALA A 80 -2.43 -6.93 -8.67
N ARG A 81 -1.45 -7.16 -7.80
CA ARG A 81 -0.28 -6.28 -7.57
C ARG A 81 0.55 -6.14 -8.85
N PRO A 82 1.19 -4.98 -9.08
CA PRO A 82 2.21 -4.87 -10.12
C PRO A 82 3.40 -5.77 -9.79
N ASP A 83 3.98 -6.36 -10.83
CA ASP A 83 5.22 -7.13 -10.73
C ASP A 83 6.40 -6.15 -10.73
N LEU A 84 6.93 -5.86 -9.54
CA LEU A 84 7.97 -4.86 -9.29
C LEU A 84 9.15 -5.51 -8.60
N TYR A 85 10.35 -5.16 -9.04
CA TYR A 85 11.60 -5.56 -8.38
C TYR A 85 12.20 -4.37 -7.62
N TYR A 86 12.74 -4.62 -6.42
CA TYR A 86 13.29 -3.58 -5.56
C TYR A 86 14.79 -3.73 -5.29
N LEU A 87 15.56 -2.72 -5.70
CA LEU A 87 16.96 -2.58 -5.32
C LEU A 87 17.06 -2.00 -3.90
N HIS A 88 18.02 -2.49 -3.11
CA HIS A 88 18.26 -1.99 -1.75
C HIS A 88 19.70 -1.50 -1.53
N LYS A 89 19.85 -0.51 -0.65
CA LYS A 89 21.14 0.01 -0.19
C LYS A 89 21.07 0.45 1.27
N LEU A 90 22.23 0.68 1.88
CA LEU A 90 22.29 1.38 3.17
C LEU A 90 21.81 2.82 2.99
N ALA A 91 20.87 3.24 3.83
CA ALA A 91 20.41 4.62 3.90
C ALA A 91 21.57 5.53 4.35
N SER A 92 21.68 6.68 3.68
CA SER A 92 22.70 7.71 3.95
C SER A 92 22.24 8.71 4.99
#